data_AF-A0A0D7WWU7-F1
#
_entry.id   AF-A0A0D7WWU7-F1
#
_cell.length_a   1.000
_cell.length_b   1.000
_cell.length_c   1.000
_cell.angle_alpha   90.00
_cell.angle_beta   90.00
_cell.angle_gamma   90.00
#
_symmetry.space_group_name_H-M   'P 1'
#
loop_
_entity.id
_entity.type
_entity.pdbx_description
1 polymer ?
#
loop_
_entity_poly.entity_id
_entity_poly.type
_entity_poly.pdbx_seq_one_letter_code
_entity_poly.pdbx_strand_id
1 'polypeptide(L)'
;VQRVFDRMVQHHDALRMHFSVSESGIVQRNRGMEGALLSLQAFDCTGEPEPAVRIAEHARHVQHGIQFEEGPLVALGLFHTQEGDHLLIVIHHLVVDGISWRILLEDLNTGYQQALRGEEIRFPRKTDSLQTWGQGLLEYANSPALLSETAYWTQVEQTPAALLPQDSDLMDPQQEEHAPVVMSLSTEDTTKLLHRANQAYHTEIDDLLLTGLGLALNAWTNEEHFLIQMEGHGRESIGTGWDIQRTVGWFTSLYPIVLNMHGSE
;
A
#
# COMPACT_ATOMS: atom_id res chain seq x y z
N VAL A 1 23.85 0.89 -4.35
CA VAL A 1 22.57 1.10 -3.63
C VAL A 1 22.36 2.57 -3.30
N GLN A 2 23.13 3.16 -2.38
CA GLN A 2 22.98 4.57 -1.92
C GLN A 2 22.70 5.56 -3.05
N ARG A 3 23.58 5.64 -4.06
CA ARG A 3 23.45 6.57 -5.21
C ARG A 3 22.11 6.47 -5.95
N VAL A 4 21.54 5.26 -6.07
CA VAL A 4 20.26 5.04 -6.75
C VAL A 4 19.11 5.57 -5.90
N PHE A 5 19.12 5.24 -4.61
CA PHE A 5 18.09 5.71 -3.69
C PHE A 5 18.11 7.22 -3.45
N ASP A 6 19.30 7.84 -3.38
CA ASP A 6 19.41 9.31 -3.33
C ASP A 6 18.70 9.95 -4.54
N ARG A 7 18.88 9.37 -5.73
CA ARG A 7 18.23 9.83 -6.94
C ARG A 7 16.72 9.55 -6.93
N MET A 8 16.30 8.40 -6.40
CA MET A 8 14.88 8.05 -6.28
C MET A 8 14.15 8.99 -5.32
N VAL A 9 14.72 9.30 -4.16
CA VAL A 9 14.13 10.23 -3.18
C VAL A 9 14.11 11.66 -3.71
N GLN A 10 15.07 12.04 -4.55
CA GLN A 10 15.01 13.30 -5.30
C GLN A 10 13.89 13.31 -6.36
N HIS A 11 13.65 12.16 -7.01
CA HIS A 11 12.66 12.04 -8.08
C HIS A 11 11.23 11.90 -7.57
N HIS A 12 11.02 11.13 -6.50
CA HIS A 12 9.73 10.83 -5.91
C HIS A 12 9.49 11.70 -4.68
N ASP A 13 8.90 12.88 -4.90
CA ASP A 13 8.87 13.94 -3.90
C ASP A 13 8.13 13.56 -2.59
N ALA A 14 7.14 12.67 -2.65
CA ALA A 14 6.43 12.22 -1.45
C ALA A 14 7.35 11.52 -0.44
N LEU A 15 8.45 10.89 -0.89
CA LEU A 15 9.40 10.22 -0.01
C LEU A 15 10.14 11.17 0.94
N ARG A 16 10.12 12.48 0.66
CA ARG A 16 10.73 13.53 1.48
C ARG A 16 9.76 14.20 2.44
N MET A 17 8.57 13.63 2.61
CA MET A 17 7.59 14.18 3.54
C MET A 17 8.04 13.99 4.98
N HIS A 18 7.55 14.88 5.83
CA HIS A 18 7.63 14.76 7.27
C HIS A 18 6.33 15.25 7.89
N PHE A 19 6.06 14.77 9.09
CA PHE A 19 4.82 14.96 9.83
C PHE A 19 5.16 15.49 11.20
N SER A 20 4.62 16.67 11.52
CA SER A 20 4.79 17.30 12.82
C SER A 20 3.43 17.55 13.45
N VAL A 21 3.35 17.47 14.78
CA VAL A 21 2.13 17.82 15.51
C VAL A 21 2.21 19.29 15.92
N SER A 22 1.16 20.04 15.58
CA SER A 22 0.98 21.43 15.98
C SER A 22 -0.28 21.59 16.83
N GLU A 23 -0.50 22.76 17.43
CA GLU A 23 -1.75 23.06 18.15
C GLU A 23 -3.00 22.89 17.27
N SER A 24 -2.88 23.12 15.95
CA SER A 24 -3.96 22.97 14.97
C SER A 24 -4.10 21.56 14.38
N GLY A 25 -3.30 20.59 14.85
CA GLY A 25 -3.29 19.21 14.35
C GLY A 25 -2.02 18.84 13.59
N ILE A 26 -2.09 17.74 12.84
CA ILE A 26 -0.96 17.20 12.08
C ILE A 26 -0.66 18.09 10.88
N VAL A 27 0.61 18.49 10.75
CA VAL A 27 1.13 19.25 9.61
C VAL A 27 2.04 18.34 8.81
N GLN A 28 1.59 18.01 7.61
CA GLN A 28 2.37 17.32 6.59
C GLN A 28 3.11 18.34 5.71
N ARG A 29 4.41 18.15 5.51
CA ARG A 29 5.23 19.01 4.66
C ARG A 29 6.12 18.19 3.77
N ASN A 30 6.22 18.58 2.50
CA ASN A 30 7.19 18.02 1.56
C ASN A 30 8.45 18.87 1.59
N ARG A 31 9.61 18.25 1.87
CA ARG A 31 10.88 18.98 1.97
C ARG A 31 11.55 19.18 0.62
N GLY A 32 12.44 20.16 0.61
CA GLY A 32 13.47 20.29 -0.41
C GLY A 32 14.50 19.17 -0.32
N MET A 33 15.73 19.46 -0.74
CA MET A 33 16.83 18.48 -0.75
C MET A 33 17.73 18.60 0.48
N GLU A 34 17.28 19.29 1.53
CA GLU A 34 18.06 19.50 2.75
C GLU A 34 17.94 18.31 3.73
N GLY A 35 19.03 18.03 4.45
CA GLY A 35 19.07 17.02 5.51
C GLY A 35 19.21 15.59 5.01
N ALA A 36 19.06 14.63 5.93
CA ALA A 36 19.08 13.21 5.61
C ALA A 36 17.71 12.78 5.05
N LEU A 37 17.67 12.43 3.77
CA LEU A 37 16.43 12.06 3.08
C LEU A 37 16.15 10.54 3.10
N LEU A 38 17.14 9.75 3.49
CA LEU A 38 17.04 8.31 3.72
C LEU A 38 18.14 7.86 4.69
N SER A 39 17.95 6.70 5.32
CA SER A 39 19.00 6.00 6.06
C SER A 39 19.38 4.70 5.36
N LEU A 40 20.66 4.35 5.37
CA LEU A 40 21.16 3.06 4.88
C LEU A 40 22.12 2.47 5.90
N GLN A 41 21.81 1.27 6.37
CA GLN A 41 22.66 0.49 7.26
C GLN A 41 23.12 -0.76 6.53
N ALA A 42 24.41 -1.09 6.63
CA ALA A 42 24.98 -2.33 6.09
C ALA A 42 25.38 -3.26 7.22
N PHE A 43 25.03 -4.53 7.10
CA PHE A 43 25.25 -5.56 8.09
C PHE A 43 26.02 -6.71 7.44
N ASP A 44 27.11 -7.14 8.09
CA ASP A 44 27.83 -8.34 7.71
C ASP A 44 27.25 -9.54 8.46
N CYS A 45 26.56 -10.41 7.73
CA CYS A 45 25.99 -11.66 8.23
C CYS A 45 26.70 -12.88 7.61
N THR A 46 27.88 -12.71 6.99
CA THR A 46 28.60 -13.80 6.32
C THR A 46 29.13 -14.86 7.28
N GLY A 47 29.36 -14.51 8.55
CA GLY A 47 29.80 -15.42 9.61
C GLY A 47 28.68 -15.99 10.48
N GLU A 48 27.42 -15.64 10.21
CA GLU A 48 26.30 -16.02 11.07
C GLU A 48 25.82 -17.46 10.76
N PRO A 49 25.64 -18.32 11.77
CA PRO A 49 25.17 -19.69 11.57
C PRO A 49 23.70 -19.75 11.12
N GLU A 50 22.90 -18.76 11.52
CA GLU A 50 21.51 -18.60 11.13
C GLU A 50 21.25 -17.17 10.61
N PRO A 51 21.71 -16.84 9.37
CA PRO A 51 21.61 -15.49 8.82
C PRO A 51 20.18 -14.94 8.83
N ALA A 52 19.17 -15.78 8.60
CA ALA A 52 17.77 -15.36 8.58
C ALA A 52 17.28 -14.76 9.92
N VAL A 53 17.67 -15.35 11.06
CA VAL A 53 17.30 -14.86 12.39
C VAL A 53 17.94 -13.49 12.63
N ARG A 54 19.22 -13.36 12.29
CA ARG A 54 19.99 -12.12 12.45
C ARG A 54 19.48 -11.00 11.53
N ILE A 55 19.16 -11.33 10.28
CA ILE A 55 18.50 -10.41 9.35
C ILE A 55 17.17 -9.93 9.93
N ALA A 56 16.34 -10.81 10.50
CA ALA A 56 15.07 -10.42 11.09
C ALA A 56 15.23 -9.48 12.31
N GLU A 57 16.23 -9.71 13.16
CA GLU A 57 16.56 -8.82 14.28
C GLU A 57 16.98 -7.43 13.79
N HIS A 58 17.92 -7.37 12.85
CA HIS A 58 18.36 -6.10 12.27
C HIS A 58 17.26 -5.41 11.46
N ALA A 59 16.40 -6.15 10.76
CA ALA A 59 15.27 -5.60 10.04
C ALA A 59 14.30 -4.88 10.97
N ARG A 60 14.01 -5.42 12.17
CA ARG A 60 13.22 -4.72 13.19
C ARG A 60 13.89 -3.41 13.62
N HIS A 61 15.21 -3.40 13.78
CA HIS A 61 15.94 -2.18 14.10
C HIS A 61 15.84 -1.12 12.98
N VAL A 62 15.99 -1.53 11.72
CA VAL A 62 15.81 -0.64 10.55
C VAL A 62 14.38 -0.10 10.49
N GLN A 63 13.36 -0.92 10.75
CA GLN A 63 11.96 -0.49 10.78
C GLN A 63 11.68 0.53 11.88
N HIS A 64 12.19 0.32 13.09
CA HIS A 64 12.06 1.28 14.20
C HIS A 64 12.86 2.58 14.01
N GLY A 65 13.75 2.63 13.00
CA GLY A 65 14.56 3.80 12.69
C GLY A 65 13.83 4.94 11.96
N ILE A 66 12.54 4.75 11.59
CA ILE A 66 11.74 5.79 10.95
C ILE A 66 11.44 6.93 11.92
N GLN A 67 11.59 8.17 11.46
CA GLN A 67 11.27 9.38 12.23
C GLN A 67 10.29 10.27 11.49
N PHE A 68 9.20 10.65 12.14
CA PHE A 68 8.13 11.45 11.52
C PHE A 68 8.46 12.93 11.42
N GLU A 69 8.95 13.52 12.50
CA GLU A 69 9.15 14.98 12.61
C GLU A 69 10.32 15.45 11.75
N GLU A 70 11.46 14.77 11.89
CA GLU A 70 12.72 15.10 11.25
C GLU A 70 13.03 14.21 10.04
N GLY A 71 12.24 13.17 9.76
CA GLY A 71 12.60 12.23 8.71
C GLY A 71 13.88 11.43 9.04
N PRO A 72 14.28 10.48 8.18
CA PRO A 72 13.62 10.13 6.93
C PRO A 72 12.49 9.11 7.14
N LEU A 73 11.54 9.09 6.19
CA LEU A 73 10.50 8.06 6.09
C LEU A 73 10.96 6.84 5.28
N VAL A 74 12.19 6.87 4.76
CA VAL A 74 12.83 5.81 3.98
C VAL A 74 14.04 5.29 4.73
N ALA A 75 14.04 4.01 5.07
CA ALA A 75 15.13 3.32 5.73
C ALA A 75 15.52 2.05 4.97
N LEU A 76 16.81 1.82 4.80
CA LEU A 76 17.37 0.73 4.02
C LEU A 76 18.29 -0.13 4.89
N GLY A 77 18.20 -1.45 4.72
CA GLY A 77 19.10 -2.43 5.31
C GLY A 77 19.76 -3.27 4.23
N LEU A 78 21.09 -3.26 4.14
CA LEU A 78 21.85 -4.13 3.24
C LEU A 78 22.53 -5.23 4.06
N PHE A 79 22.18 -6.49 3.80
CA PHE A 79 22.69 -7.65 4.53
C PHE A 79 23.58 -8.46 3.62
N HIS A 80 24.86 -8.56 3.96
CA HIS A 80 25.80 -9.41 3.25
C HIS A 80 25.77 -10.82 3.84
N THR A 81 25.51 -11.83 3.01
CA THR A 81 25.51 -13.25 3.44
C THR A 81 26.40 -14.09 2.53
N GLN A 82 26.63 -15.35 2.88
CA GLN A 82 27.40 -16.26 2.02
C GLN A 82 26.67 -16.61 0.70
N GLU A 83 25.33 -16.54 0.69
CA GLU A 83 24.50 -16.89 -0.47
C GLU A 83 24.16 -15.68 -1.35
N GLY A 84 24.59 -14.48 -0.94
CA GLY A 84 24.34 -13.23 -1.64
C GLY A 84 23.91 -12.11 -0.71
N ASP A 85 23.66 -10.95 -1.29
CA ASP A 85 23.23 -9.77 -0.57
C ASP A 85 21.69 -9.67 -0.55
N HIS A 86 21.12 -9.31 0.60
CA HIS A 86 19.70 -8.99 0.74
C HIS A 86 19.53 -7.50 0.99
N LEU A 87 18.59 -6.87 0.28
CA LEU A 87 18.23 -5.46 0.47
C LEU A 87 16.83 -5.36 1.07
N LEU A 88 16.72 -4.87 2.29
CA LEU A 88 15.49 -4.42 2.91
C LEU A 88 15.24 -2.95 2.55
N ILE A 89 14.00 -2.67 2.13
CA ILE A 89 13.50 -1.32 1.89
C ILE A 89 12.30 -1.11 2.80
N VAL A 90 12.39 -0.15 3.71
CA VAL A 90 11.30 0.24 4.60
C VAL A 90 10.89 1.65 4.24
N ILE A 91 9.60 1.84 3.96
CA ILE A 91 9.02 3.16 3.71
C ILE A 91 7.77 3.28 4.56
N HIS A 92 7.62 4.39 5.27
CA HIS A 92 6.43 4.63 6.08
C HIS A 92 5.17 4.69 5.19
N HIS A 93 4.09 4.01 5.59
CA HIS A 93 2.89 3.83 4.76
C HIS A 93 2.21 5.15 4.35
N LEU A 94 2.39 6.22 5.13
CA LEU A 94 1.86 7.57 4.80
C LEU A 94 2.37 8.13 3.45
N VAL A 95 3.41 7.55 2.85
CA VAL A 95 4.00 8.05 1.60
C VAL A 95 4.16 6.99 0.52
N VAL A 96 3.56 5.81 0.70
CA VAL A 96 3.67 4.69 -0.24
C VAL A 96 2.41 3.81 -0.23
N ASP A 97 2.07 3.26 -1.38
CA ASP A 97 1.04 2.25 -1.59
C ASP A 97 1.53 1.13 -2.53
N GLY A 98 0.67 0.16 -2.83
CA GLY A 98 1.03 -0.97 -3.71
C GLY A 98 1.50 -0.55 -5.11
N ILE A 99 0.86 0.45 -5.72
CA ILE A 99 1.27 0.98 -7.04
C ILE A 99 2.61 1.70 -6.94
N SER A 100 2.83 2.46 -5.87
CA SER A 100 4.08 3.14 -5.59
C SER A 100 5.25 2.15 -5.47
N TRP A 101 5.04 1.00 -4.82
CA TRP A 101 6.06 -0.05 -4.78
C TRP A 101 6.45 -0.54 -6.17
N ARG A 102 5.49 -0.74 -7.08
CA ARG A 102 5.79 -1.10 -8.47
C ARG A 102 6.66 -0.03 -9.15
N ILE A 103 6.30 1.25 -9.02
CA ILE A 103 7.05 2.38 -9.58
C ILE A 103 8.49 2.39 -9.02
N LEU A 104 8.63 2.26 -7.69
CA LEU A 104 9.91 2.28 -7.00
C LEU A 104 10.81 1.11 -7.40
N LEU A 105 10.26 -0.09 -7.58
CA LEU A 105 11.02 -1.26 -8.01
C LEU A 105 11.47 -1.16 -9.48
N GLU A 106 10.61 -0.64 -10.36
CA GLU A 106 10.96 -0.34 -11.76
C GLU A 106 12.12 0.68 -11.84
N ASP A 107 12.05 1.76 -11.05
CA ASP A 107 13.07 2.80 -11.01
C ASP A 107 14.36 2.32 -10.32
N LEU A 108 14.25 1.51 -9.27
CA LEU A 108 15.40 0.86 -8.63
C LEU A 108 16.17 0.03 -9.65
N ASN A 109 15.48 -0.85 -10.38
CA ASN A 109 16.11 -1.67 -11.41
C ASN A 109 16.76 -0.79 -12.50
N THR A 110 16.03 0.20 -13.02
CA THR A 110 16.53 1.10 -14.07
C THR A 110 17.78 1.87 -13.62
N GLY A 111 17.70 2.50 -12.45
CA GLY A 111 18.80 3.31 -11.90
C GLY A 111 20.00 2.46 -11.49
N TYR A 112 19.78 1.24 -10.99
CA TYR A 112 20.86 0.32 -10.67
C TYR A 112 21.61 -0.14 -11.92
N GLN A 113 20.89 -0.46 -13.01
CA GLN A 113 21.50 -0.83 -14.29
C GLN A 113 22.30 0.32 -14.91
N GLN A 114 21.75 1.54 -14.93
CA GLN A 114 22.48 2.74 -15.36
C GLN A 114 23.73 2.95 -14.51
N ALA A 115 23.61 2.78 -13.19
CA ALA A 115 24.71 2.94 -12.26
C ALA A 115 25.86 1.95 -12.51
N LEU A 116 25.55 0.69 -12.82
CA LEU A 116 26.54 -0.34 -13.16
C LEU A 116 27.29 -0.03 -14.46
N ARG A 117 26.61 0.60 -15.43
CA ARG A 117 27.23 1.04 -16.69
C ARG A 117 28.03 2.35 -16.56
N GLY A 118 28.07 2.95 -15.37
CA GLY A 118 28.72 4.25 -15.15
C GLY A 118 27.96 5.42 -15.79
N GLU A 119 26.69 5.24 -16.14
CA GLU A 119 25.83 6.27 -16.72
C GLU A 119 25.23 7.19 -15.65
N GLU A 120 24.81 8.38 -16.08
CA GLU A 120 23.99 9.26 -15.24
C GLU A 120 22.62 8.61 -14.98
N ILE A 121 22.19 8.59 -13.70
CA ILE A 121 20.90 8.01 -13.33
C ILE A 121 19.75 8.94 -13.74
N ARG A 122 18.92 8.45 -14.66
CA ARG A 122 17.77 9.17 -15.24
C ARG A 122 16.54 8.27 -15.23
N PHE A 123 15.49 8.74 -14.58
CA PHE A 123 14.18 8.11 -14.54
C PHE A 123 13.24 8.74 -15.59
N PRO A 124 12.08 8.12 -15.88
CA PRO A 124 11.02 8.74 -16.67
C PRO A 124 10.64 10.13 -16.14
N ARG A 125 9.91 10.92 -16.94
CA ARG A 125 9.45 12.24 -16.47
C ARG A 125 8.50 12.09 -15.29
N LYS A 126 8.57 13.04 -14.35
CA LYS A 126 7.61 13.13 -13.25
C LYS A 126 6.20 13.35 -13.81
N THR A 127 5.25 12.70 -13.17
CA THR A 127 3.81 12.92 -13.29
C THR A 127 3.37 13.95 -12.24
N ASP A 128 2.08 14.28 -12.14
CA ASP A 128 1.55 15.27 -11.20
C ASP A 128 1.92 14.92 -9.76
N SER A 129 2.32 15.93 -8.99
CA SER A 129 2.80 15.71 -7.62
C SER A 129 1.65 15.32 -6.68
N LEU A 130 1.98 14.58 -5.61
CA LEU A 130 1.01 14.26 -4.54
C LEU A 130 0.42 15.53 -3.91
N GLN A 131 1.17 16.64 -3.90
CA GLN A 131 0.67 17.94 -3.47
C GLN A 131 -0.41 18.49 -4.39
N THR A 132 -0.19 18.42 -5.71
CA THR A 132 -1.15 18.86 -6.73
C THR A 132 -2.42 18.00 -6.67
N TRP A 133 -2.25 16.68 -6.57
CA TRP A 133 -3.35 15.74 -6.36
C TRP A 133 -4.15 16.07 -5.10
N GLY A 134 -3.49 16.26 -3.95
CA GLY A 134 -4.16 16.56 -2.69
C GLY A 134 -4.94 17.88 -2.73
N GLN A 135 -4.43 18.90 -3.42
CA GLN A 135 -5.15 20.16 -3.64
C GLN A 135 -6.38 19.94 -4.53
N GLY A 136 -6.21 19.22 -5.63
CA GLY A 136 -7.29 18.85 -6.54
C GLY A 136 -8.40 18.04 -5.85
N LEU A 137 -8.04 17.17 -4.92
CA LEU A 137 -8.99 16.37 -4.15
C LEU A 137 -9.87 17.24 -3.25
N LEU A 138 -9.34 18.34 -2.67
CA LEU A 138 -10.13 19.30 -1.90
C LEU A 138 -11.17 20.04 -2.76
N GLU A 139 -10.81 20.34 -4.02
CA GLU A 139 -11.74 20.92 -4.98
C GLU A 139 -12.81 19.91 -5.39
N TYR A 140 -12.41 18.66 -5.70
CA TYR A 140 -13.33 17.59 -6.06
C TYR A 140 -14.31 17.26 -4.93
N ALA A 141 -13.86 17.32 -3.67
CA ALA A 141 -14.67 17.07 -2.48
C ALA A 141 -15.92 17.96 -2.38
N ASN A 142 -15.87 19.16 -2.98
CA ASN A 142 -16.98 20.11 -2.99
C ASN A 142 -17.70 20.19 -4.35
N SER A 143 -17.36 19.30 -5.28
CA SER A 143 -17.89 19.33 -6.64
C SER A 143 -19.33 18.76 -6.72
N PRO A 144 -20.16 19.24 -7.67
CA PRO A 144 -21.47 18.65 -7.90
C PRO A 144 -21.44 17.17 -8.28
N ALA A 145 -20.34 16.71 -8.90
CA ALA A 145 -20.15 15.31 -9.27
C ALA A 145 -20.14 14.41 -8.02
N LEU A 146 -19.27 14.69 -7.05
CA LEU A 146 -19.21 13.92 -5.81
C LEU A 146 -20.50 14.06 -4.99
N LEU A 147 -21.06 15.28 -4.89
CA LEU A 147 -22.29 15.50 -4.13
C LEU A 147 -23.48 14.70 -4.70
N SER A 148 -23.49 14.43 -6.02
CA SER A 148 -24.52 13.59 -6.65
C SER A 148 -24.51 12.13 -6.18
N GLU A 149 -23.40 11.64 -5.64
CA GLU A 149 -23.26 10.28 -5.11
C GLU A 149 -23.87 10.11 -3.71
N THR A 150 -24.27 11.21 -3.05
CA THR A 150 -24.78 11.17 -1.66
C THR A 150 -25.94 10.20 -1.50
N ALA A 151 -26.87 10.16 -2.46
CA ALA A 151 -28.03 9.28 -2.40
C ALA A 151 -27.64 7.79 -2.39
N TYR A 152 -26.60 7.43 -3.14
CA TYR A 152 -26.07 6.06 -3.15
C TYR A 152 -25.45 5.70 -1.79
N TRP A 153 -24.58 6.58 -1.25
CA TRP A 153 -23.92 6.32 0.03
C TRP A 153 -24.90 6.29 1.20
N THR A 154 -25.95 7.12 1.20
CA THR A 154 -27.03 7.04 2.19
C THR A 154 -27.76 5.69 2.15
N GLN A 155 -27.94 5.09 0.96
CA GLN A 155 -28.53 3.76 0.85
C GLN A 155 -27.62 2.67 1.44
N VAL A 156 -26.31 2.76 1.17
CA VAL A 156 -25.32 1.83 1.75
C VAL A 156 -25.33 1.92 3.28
N GLU A 157 -25.32 3.13 3.84
CA GLU A 157 -25.38 3.38 5.29
C GLU A 157 -26.65 2.80 5.94
N GLN A 158 -27.79 2.86 5.25
CA GLN A 158 -29.07 2.36 5.76
C GLN A 158 -29.22 0.84 5.64
N THR A 159 -28.27 0.15 5.01
CA THR A 159 -28.37 -1.30 4.82
C THR A 159 -27.98 -2.03 6.10
N PRO A 160 -28.90 -2.82 6.71
CA PRO A 160 -28.57 -3.58 7.91
C PRO A 160 -27.50 -4.63 7.61
N ALA A 161 -26.48 -4.69 8.47
CA ALA A 161 -25.47 -5.76 8.46
C ALA A 161 -25.29 -6.29 9.88
N ALA A 162 -25.24 -7.62 10.01
CA ALA A 162 -25.01 -8.26 11.29
C ALA A 162 -23.56 -8.10 11.74
N LEU A 163 -23.33 -8.09 13.05
CA LEU A 163 -21.97 -8.20 13.60
C LEU A 163 -21.47 -9.62 13.37
N LEU A 164 -20.20 -9.75 12.98
CA LEU A 164 -19.58 -11.07 12.85
C LEU A 164 -19.43 -11.73 14.23
N PRO A 165 -19.69 -13.05 14.35
CA PRO A 165 -19.53 -13.76 15.60
C PRO A 165 -18.05 -13.80 16.00
N GLN A 166 -17.79 -13.73 17.32
CA GLN A 166 -16.45 -13.79 17.90
C GLN A 166 -16.41 -14.92 18.94
N ASP A 167 -15.28 -15.64 19.00
CA ASP A 167 -15.11 -16.77 19.92
C ASP A 167 -14.96 -16.34 21.39
N SER A 168 -14.57 -15.10 21.65
CA SER A 168 -14.42 -14.54 23.00
C SER A 168 -14.75 -13.06 23.04
N ASP A 169 -15.26 -12.58 24.18
CA ASP A 169 -15.54 -11.16 24.45
C ASP A 169 -14.27 -10.30 24.66
N LEU A 170 -13.07 -10.78 24.29
CA LEU A 170 -11.82 -10.13 24.64
C LEU A 170 -11.62 -8.82 23.87
N MET A 171 -11.36 -7.77 24.63
CA MET A 171 -11.59 -6.36 24.27
C MET A 171 -10.31 -5.52 24.29
N ASP A 172 -9.14 -6.11 24.06
CA ASP A 172 -7.90 -5.33 23.89
C ASP A 172 -7.17 -5.69 22.58
N PRO A 173 -7.42 -4.91 21.50
CA PRO A 173 -6.74 -5.07 20.22
C PRO A 173 -5.20 -4.98 20.33
N GLN A 174 -4.65 -4.41 21.41
CA GLN A 174 -3.21 -4.28 21.61
C GLN A 174 -2.54 -5.56 22.14
N GLN A 175 -3.33 -6.53 22.61
CA GLN A 175 -2.85 -7.82 23.12
C GLN A 175 -3.13 -9.00 22.19
N GLU A 176 -3.76 -8.75 21.04
CA GLU A 176 -4.03 -9.79 20.05
C GLU A 176 -2.74 -10.17 19.31
N GLU A 177 -2.29 -11.42 19.51
CA GLU A 177 -1.37 -12.04 18.57
C GLU A 177 -2.11 -12.27 17.24
N HIS A 178 -1.92 -11.36 16.28
CA HIS A 178 -2.41 -11.55 14.93
C HIS A 178 -1.61 -12.67 14.24
N ALA A 179 -2.11 -13.91 14.32
CA ALA A 179 -1.59 -15.02 13.55
C ALA A 179 -2.34 -15.13 12.22
N PRO A 180 -1.70 -14.86 11.06
CA PRO A 180 -2.37 -14.97 9.78
C PRO A 180 -2.66 -16.44 9.46
N VAL A 181 -3.90 -16.76 9.09
CA VAL A 181 -4.25 -18.03 8.44
C VAL A 181 -4.15 -17.82 6.94
N VAL A 182 -3.18 -18.47 6.31
CA VAL A 182 -2.90 -18.31 4.87
C VAL A 182 -3.32 -19.56 4.11
N MET A 183 -4.08 -19.37 3.04
CA MET A 183 -4.33 -20.40 2.03
C MET A 183 -3.76 -19.97 0.68
N SER A 184 -3.50 -20.93 -0.20
CA SER A 184 -3.02 -20.67 -1.56
C SER A 184 -3.67 -21.61 -2.54
N LEU A 185 -4.01 -21.09 -3.71
CA LEU A 185 -4.46 -21.90 -4.84
C LEU A 185 -3.27 -22.53 -5.54
N SER A 186 -3.51 -23.64 -6.25
CA SER A 186 -2.50 -24.22 -7.13
C SER A 186 -2.16 -23.25 -8.27
N THR A 187 -0.97 -23.38 -8.87
CA THR A 187 -0.61 -22.61 -10.08
C THR A 187 -1.63 -22.80 -11.20
N GLU A 188 -2.16 -24.02 -11.34
CA GLU A 188 -3.16 -24.34 -12.35
C GLU A 188 -4.46 -23.58 -12.11
N ASP A 189 -4.98 -23.60 -10.87
CA ASP A 189 -6.24 -22.92 -10.54
C ASP A 189 -6.09 -21.40 -10.56
N THR A 190 -4.94 -20.89 -10.13
CA THR A 190 -4.58 -19.46 -10.25
C THR A 190 -4.58 -19.03 -11.71
N THR A 191 -4.01 -19.85 -12.61
CA THR A 191 -4.00 -19.58 -14.05
C THR A 191 -5.41 -19.58 -14.63
N LYS A 192 -6.27 -20.52 -14.23
CA LYS A 192 -7.69 -20.56 -14.64
C LYS A 192 -8.42 -19.31 -14.15
N LEU A 193 -8.22 -18.92 -12.90
CA LEU A 193 -8.83 -17.74 -12.29
C LEU A 193 -8.44 -16.46 -13.04
N LEU A 194 -7.14 -16.24 -13.26
CA LEU A 194 -6.63 -15.02 -13.90
C LEU A 194 -6.98 -14.89 -15.38
N HIS A 195 -7.10 -16.00 -16.13
CA HIS A 195 -7.19 -15.94 -17.59
C HIS A 195 -8.48 -16.49 -18.20
N ARG A 196 -9.27 -17.29 -17.48
CA ARG A 196 -10.44 -17.98 -18.04
C ARG A 196 -11.74 -17.70 -17.29
N ALA A 197 -11.73 -17.67 -15.96
CA ALA A 197 -12.94 -17.60 -15.15
C ALA A 197 -13.79 -16.36 -15.49
N ASN A 198 -13.14 -15.21 -15.64
CA ASN A 198 -13.80 -13.94 -15.96
C ASN A 198 -14.54 -13.92 -17.31
N GLN A 199 -14.22 -14.82 -18.24
CA GLN A 199 -14.83 -14.83 -19.58
C GLN A 199 -16.30 -15.27 -19.57
N ALA A 200 -16.72 -16.03 -18.56
CA ALA A 200 -18.08 -16.58 -18.50
C ALA A 200 -19.15 -15.50 -18.29
N TYR A 201 -18.82 -14.48 -17.49
CA TYR A 201 -19.76 -13.41 -17.11
C TYR A 201 -19.22 -12.00 -17.35
N HIS A 202 -18.04 -11.88 -18.00
CA HIS A 202 -17.35 -10.61 -18.23
C HIS A 202 -17.05 -9.85 -16.93
N THR A 203 -16.63 -10.57 -15.90
CA THR A 203 -16.28 -10.05 -14.57
C THR A 203 -14.83 -9.58 -14.49
N GLU A 204 -14.51 -8.91 -13.40
CA GLU A 204 -13.16 -8.67 -12.92
C GLU A 204 -12.78 -9.64 -11.79
N ILE A 205 -11.51 -9.61 -11.37
CA ILE A 205 -11.02 -10.53 -10.33
C ILE A 205 -11.74 -10.33 -8.99
N ASP A 206 -12.05 -9.08 -8.64
CA ASP A 206 -12.69 -8.74 -7.37
C ASP A 206 -14.12 -9.30 -7.30
N ASP A 207 -14.86 -9.32 -8.41
CA ASP A 207 -16.21 -9.92 -8.46
C ASP A 207 -16.19 -11.39 -8.01
N LEU A 208 -15.22 -12.15 -8.50
CA LEU A 208 -15.10 -13.58 -8.19
C LEU A 208 -14.63 -13.81 -6.75
N LEU A 209 -13.67 -13.01 -6.28
CA LEU A 209 -13.14 -13.11 -4.91
C LEU A 209 -14.19 -12.70 -3.88
N LEU A 210 -14.93 -11.61 -4.14
CA LEU A 210 -16.00 -11.13 -3.27
C LEU A 210 -17.20 -12.07 -3.25
N THR A 211 -17.54 -12.68 -4.39
CA THR A 211 -18.55 -13.75 -4.43
C THR A 211 -18.12 -14.93 -3.55
N GLY A 212 -16.86 -15.37 -3.68
CA GLY A 212 -16.30 -16.42 -2.83
C GLY A 212 -16.32 -16.06 -1.34
N LEU A 213 -15.97 -14.83 -1.00
CA LEU A 213 -16.02 -14.30 0.36
C LEU A 213 -17.45 -14.29 0.91
N GLY A 214 -18.41 -13.78 0.15
CA GLY A 214 -19.83 -13.74 0.54
C GLY A 214 -20.40 -15.13 0.79
N LEU A 215 -20.10 -16.10 -0.08
CA LEU A 215 -20.51 -17.50 0.10
C LEU A 215 -19.87 -18.13 1.35
N ALA A 216 -18.59 -17.86 1.59
CA ALA A 216 -17.90 -18.37 2.78
C ALA A 216 -18.48 -17.78 4.08
N LEU A 217 -18.73 -16.46 4.11
CA LEU A 217 -19.32 -15.78 5.26
C LEU A 217 -20.76 -16.25 5.52
N ASN A 218 -21.58 -16.41 4.47
CA ASN A 218 -22.93 -16.94 4.59
C ASN A 218 -22.93 -18.37 5.15
N ALA A 219 -22.09 -19.26 4.62
CA ALA A 219 -21.98 -20.63 5.11
C ALA A 219 -21.46 -20.72 6.56
N TRP A 220 -20.65 -19.75 6.98
CA TRP A 220 -20.09 -19.71 8.33
C TRP A 220 -21.05 -19.11 9.37
N THR A 221 -21.75 -18.03 9.03
CA THR A 221 -22.56 -17.24 9.98
C THR A 221 -24.07 -17.46 9.87
N ASN A 222 -24.54 -18.01 8.75
CA ASN A 222 -25.94 -18.00 8.31
C ASN A 222 -26.55 -16.60 8.15
N GLU A 223 -25.74 -15.55 8.08
CA GLU A 223 -26.18 -14.18 7.78
C GLU A 223 -26.22 -13.92 6.27
N GLU A 224 -27.05 -12.97 5.85
CA GLU A 224 -27.31 -12.72 4.42
C GLU A 224 -26.75 -11.39 3.93
N HIS A 225 -26.39 -10.48 4.84
CA HIS A 225 -25.88 -9.14 4.52
C HIS A 225 -24.58 -8.88 5.25
N PHE A 226 -23.52 -8.60 4.48
CA PHE A 226 -22.19 -8.32 5.02
C PHE A 226 -21.70 -6.97 4.51
N LEU A 227 -21.33 -6.09 5.45
CA LEU A 227 -20.65 -4.84 5.14
C LEU A 227 -19.14 -5.09 5.12
N ILE A 228 -18.52 -4.97 3.95
CA ILE A 228 -17.09 -5.22 3.74
C ILE A 228 -16.42 -3.89 3.40
N GLN A 229 -15.34 -3.57 4.11
CA GLN A 229 -14.47 -2.45 3.72
C GLN A 229 -13.58 -2.89 2.58
N MET A 230 -13.75 -2.27 1.42
CA MET A 230 -12.90 -2.46 0.25
C MET A 230 -11.75 -1.47 0.25
N GLU A 231 -10.61 -1.92 -0.28
CA GLU A 231 -9.50 -1.05 -0.63
C GLU A 231 -9.41 -0.96 -2.15
N GLY A 232 -9.44 0.26 -2.68
CA GLY A 232 -9.14 0.55 -4.08
C GLY A 232 -7.78 1.24 -4.20
N HIS A 233 -7.20 1.25 -5.39
CA HIS A 233 -5.94 1.97 -5.61
C HIS A 233 -6.10 3.50 -5.48
N GLY A 234 -7.33 4.02 -5.59
CA GLY A 234 -7.69 5.44 -5.40
C GLY A 234 -7.03 6.40 -6.40
N ARG A 235 -6.73 5.88 -7.60
CA ARG A 235 -6.14 6.63 -8.74
C ARG A 235 -7.16 6.73 -9.86
N GLU A 236 -8.36 7.11 -9.48
CA GLU A 236 -9.50 7.23 -10.39
C GLU A 236 -9.39 8.48 -11.25
N SER A 237 -10.05 8.44 -12.41
CA SER A 237 -10.21 9.61 -13.27
C SER A 237 -11.28 10.56 -12.70
N ILE A 238 -10.96 11.19 -11.57
CA ILE A 238 -11.81 12.19 -10.91
C ILE A 238 -11.37 13.62 -11.27
N GLY A 239 -12.33 14.55 -11.30
CA GLY A 239 -12.06 15.98 -11.46
C GLY A 239 -11.34 16.34 -12.77
N THR A 240 -10.31 17.18 -12.66
CA THR A 240 -9.48 17.61 -13.80
C THR A 240 -8.45 16.53 -14.08
N GLY A 241 -8.26 16.10 -15.33
CA GLY A 241 -7.42 14.95 -15.71
C GLY A 241 -5.96 15.02 -15.27
N TRP A 242 -5.70 14.77 -13.99
CA TRP A 242 -4.39 14.65 -13.38
C TRP A 242 -3.73 13.37 -13.85
N ASP A 243 -2.48 13.48 -14.27
CA ASP A 243 -1.65 12.31 -14.55
C ASP A 243 -0.92 11.95 -13.26
N ILE A 244 -1.38 10.91 -12.56
CA ILE A 244 -0.74 10.37 -11.36
C ILE A 244 -0.23 8.93 -11.57
N GLN A 245 0.00 8.51 -12.82
CA GLN A 245 0.35 7.12 -13.14
C GLN A 245 1.73 6.71 -12.61
N ARG A 246 2.63 7.66 -12.37
CA ARG A 246 3.96 7.41 -11.80
C ARG A 246 4.23 8.18 -10.50
N THR A 247 3.18 8.66 -9.84
CA THR A 247 3.33 9.43 -8.60
C THR A 247 3.42 8.48 -7.40
N VAL A 248 4.54 8.50 -6.70
CA VAL A 248 4.68 7.79 -5.43
C VAL A 248 3.92 8.55 -4.32
N GLY A 249 3.18 7.81 -3.51
CA GLY A 249 2.35 8.35 -2.42
C GLY A 249 1.39 7.29 -1.89
N TRP A 250 0.59 7.65 -0.89
CA TRP A 250 -0.52 6.82 -0.45
C TRP A 250 -1.82 7.32 -1.07
N PHE A 251 -2.32 6.60 -2.08
CA PHE A 251 -3.55 6.96 -2.80
C PHE A 251 -4.73 6.06 -2.46
N THR A 252 -4.52 5.00 -1.67
CA THR A 252 -5.55 3.99 -1.34
C THR A 252 -6.85 4.64 -0.91
N SER A 253 -7.94 4.28 -1.59
CA SER A 253 -9.29 4.66 -1.20
C SER A 253 -9.94 3.54 -0.42
N LEU A 254 -10.63 3.87 0.67
CA LEU A 254 -11.43 2.92 1.44
C LEU A 254 -12.91 3.22 1.21
N TYR A 255 -13.70 2.19 0.94
CA TYR A 255 -15.15 2.34 0.80
C TYR A 255 -15.89 1.07 1.23
N PRO A 256 -17.09 1.19 1.80
CA PRO A 256 -17.90 0.03 2.13
C PRO A 256 -18.61 -0.51 0.90
N ILE A 257 -18.75 -1.84 0.82
CA ILE A 257 -19.70 -2.51 -0.04
C ILE A 257 -20.61 -3.40 0.80
N VAL A 258 -21.83 -3.63 0.31
CA VAL A 258 -22.74 -4.61 0.90
C VAL A 258 -22.77 -5.83 0.00
N LEU A 259 -22.38 -6.98 0.55
CA LEU A 259 -22.63 -8.28 -0.07
C LEU A 259 -24.01 -8.78 0.37
N ASN A 260 -24.90 -9.00 -0.59
CA ASN A 260 -26.23 -9.57 -0.35
C ASN A 260 -26.28 -11.00 -0.88
N MET A 261 -26.54 -11.96 0.00
CA MET A 261 -26.53 -13.39 -0.29
C MET A 261 -27.94 -13.99 -0.45
N HIS A 262 -28.99 -13.16 -0.53
CA HIS A 262 -30.35 -13.63 -0.84
C HIS A 262 -30.40 -14.37 -2.18
N GLY A 263 -30.90 -15.62 -2.16
CA GLY A 263 -31.10 -16.43 -3.37
C GLY A 263 -29.87 -17.24 -3.81
N SER A 264 -28.87 -17.39 -2.94
CA SER A 264 -27.72 -18.28 -3.14
C SER A 264 -28.11 -19.75 -2.88
N GLU A 265 -28.93 -20.35 -3.75
CA GLU A 265 -29.16 -21.81 -3.78
C GLU A 265 -28.37 -22.47 -4.92
#